data_AF-A0A7J9IP79-F1
#
_entry.id   AF-A0A7J9IP79-F1
#
_cell.length_a   1.000
_cell.length_b   1.000
_cell.length_c   1.000
_cell.angle_alpha   90.00
_cell.angle_beta   90.00
_cell.angle_gamma   90.00
#
_symmetry.space_group_name_H-M   'P 1'
#
loop_
_entity.id
_entity.type
_entity.pdbx_description
1 polymer ?
#
loop_
_entity_poly.entity_id
_entity_poly.type
_entity_poly.pdbx_seq_one_letter_code
_entity_poly.pdbx_strand_id
1 'polypeptide(L)'
;MALKSTAPKAAEIAIGSIGCGYDIGMDLRLKYCKGNSKDSCLIEIHEDGRHEIVLPGGVSIPNVSKSIKCDKGERTRFSSDVLSFQQMSEQFNQEISLTGKIPSGLFNSMFEFSGCWQKDAANTKTLAFDGVFITLYSVALEKSQIVLRDHVKKAVPSTWEPAALARFIDTYGTHIIVGVKMGGKDVIYIKQQHSSTLQPAAIQKRLKDMADKRFLDASGHYNLAPEQVFQSDK
;
A
#
# COMPACT_ATOMS: atom_id res chain seq x y z
N MET A 1 -5.99 7.11 10.53
CA MET A 1 -7.23 6.36 10.80
C MET A 1 -7.61 5.58 9.56
N ALA A 2 -7.86 4.28 9.68
CA ALA A 2 -8.35 3.44 8.58
C ALA A 2 -9.77 3.88 8.18
N LEU A 3 -10.16 3.64 6.92
CA LEU A 3 -11.51 3.92 6.45
C LEU A 3 -12.50 3.05 7.25
N LYS A 4 -13.42 3.67 8.01
CA LYS A 4 -14.52 2.94 8.64
C LYS A 4 -15.57 2.67 7.57
N SER A 5 -15.50 1.50 6.94
CA SER A 5 -16.47 1.06 5.93
C SER A 5 -16.76 -0.43 6.09
N THR A 6 -17.91 -0.89 5.59
CA THR A 6 -18.20 -2.32 5.51
C THR A 6 -17.23 -3.01 4.54
N ALA A 7 -17.04 -4.32 4.66
CA ALA A 7 -16.14 -5.07 3.78
C ALA A 7 -16.51 -4.94 2.29
N PRO A 8 -17.80 -5.04 1.88
CA PRO A 8 -18.18 -4.78 0.49
C PRO A 8 -17.83 -3.36 0.05
N LYS A 9 -18.08 -2.35 0.90
CA LYS A 9 -17.79 -0.97 0.52
C LYS A 9 -16.29 -0.70 0.39
N ALA A 10 -15.47 -1.29 1.25
CA ALA A 10 -14.01 -1.21 1.15
C ALA A 10 -13.51 -1.83 -0.16
N ALA A 11 -14.09 -2.97 -0.57
CA ALA A 11 -13.76 -3.65 -1.81
C ALA A 11 -14.16 -2.83 -3.06
N GLU A 12 -15.36 -2.24 -3.06
CA GLU A 12 -15.78 -1.33 -4.13
C GLU A 12 -14.81 -0.15 -4.29
N ILE A 13 -14.40 0.46 -3.17
CA ILE A 13 -13.47 1.59 -3.18
C ILE A 13 -12.09 1.16 -3.67
N ALA A 14 -11.61 -0.02 -3.25
CA ALA A 14 -10.34 -0.57 -3.68
C ALA A 14 -10.32 -0.81 -5.20
N ILE A 15 -11.33 -1.49 -5.74
CA ILE A 15 -11.45 -1.75 -7.18
C ILE A 15 -11.63 -0.44 -7.96
N GLY A 16 -12.48 0.47 -7.46
CA GLY A 16 -12.71 1.78 -8.07
C GLY A 16 -11.53 2.74 -8.02
N SER A 17 -10.51 2.47 -7.19
CA SER A 17 -9.28 3.26 -7.13
C SER A 17 -8.30 2.92 -8.26
N ILE A 18 -8.47 1.77 -8.94
CA ILE A 18 -7.61 1.41 -10.06
C ILE A 18 -7.78 2.42 -11.19
N GLY A 19 -6.67 2.96 -11.66
CA GLY A 19 -6.60 4.01 -12.67
C GLY A 19 -6.75 5.42 -12.12
N CYS A 20 -6.98 5.62 -10.82
CA CYS A 20 -7.07 6.93 -10.23
C CYS A 20 -5.69 7.52 -9.90
N GLY A 21 -5.62 8.84 -9.86
CA GLY A 21 -4.44 9.60 -9.48
C GLY A 21 -4.09 9.48 -8.00
N TYR A 22 -2.82 9.67 -7.65
CA TYR A 22 -2.33 9.58 -6.29
C TYR A 22 -1.01 10.35 -6.06
N ASP A 23 -0.84 10.92 -4.88
CA ASP A 23 0.39 11.64 -4.49
C ASP A 23 1.33 10.75 -3.69
N ILE A 24 2.47 10.38 -4.27
CA ILE A 24 3.42 9.45 -3.64
C ILE A 24 4.06 9.98 -2.35
N GLY A 25 4.08 11.30 -2.18
CA GLY A 25 4.48 11.94 -0.94
C GLY A 25 3.50 11.75 0.22
N MET A 26 2.30 11.22 -0.04
CA MET A 26 1.28 10.90 0.96
C MET A 26 1.31 9.41 1.36
N ASP A 27 0.58 9.07 2.42
CA ASP A 27 0.38 7.69 2.88
C ASP A 27 -0.61 6.92 1.98
N LEU A 28 -0.38 5.63 1.73
CA LEU A 28 -1.10 4.79 0.74
C LEU A 28 -2.57 4.48 1.09
N ARG A 29 -3.12 5.13 2.10
CA ARG A 29 -4.53 4.95 2.47
C ARG A 29 -5.41 5.47 1.33
N LEU A 30 -6.40 4.69 0.93
CA LEU A 30 -7.30 4.99 -0.20
C LEU A 30 -8.02 6.36 -0.09
N LYS A 31 -8.12 6.95 1.11
CA LYS A 31 -8.65 8.31 1.30
C LYS A 31 -7.83 9.42 0.62
N TYR A 32 -6.59 9.13 0.20
CA TYR A 32 -5.72 10.06 -0.53
C TYR A 32 -5.75 9.82 -2.05
N CYS A 33 -6.57 8.88 -2.52
CA CYS A 33 -6.85 8.72 -3.94
C CYS A 33 -7.47 10.00 -4.49
N LYS A 34 -7.00 10.46 -5.65
CA LYS A 34 -7.57 11.60 -6.37
C LYS A 34 -8.89 11.18 -7.02
N GLY A 35 -9.83 12.12 -7.04
CA GLY A 35 -11.13 11.96 -7.68
C GLY A 35 -12.19 11.36 -6.76
N ASN A 36 -13.22 12.15 -6.49
CA ASN A 36 -14.40 11.75 -5.70
C ASN A 36 -15.62 11.46 -6.60
N SER A 37 -15.43 11.42 -7.92
CA SER A 37 -16.49 11.36 -8.93
C SER A 37 -16.33 10.17 -9.87
N LYS A 38 -17.39 9.84 -10.61
CA LYS A 38 -17.45 8.70 -11.57
C LYS A 38 -16.40 8.74 -12.69
N ASP A 39 -15.71 9.87 -12.90
CA ASP A 39 -14.69 10.05 -13.94
C ASP A 39 -13.26 10.22 -13.38
N SER A 40 -13.00 9.69 -12.18
CA SER A 40 -11.67 9.75 -11.53
C SER A 40 -10.59 8.91 -12.22
N CYS A 41 -10.98 7.97 -13.09
CA CYS A 41 -10.04 7.10 -13.79
C CYS A 41 -9.31 7.89 -14.88
N LEU A 42 -7.98 7.90 -14.81
CA LEU A 42 -7.06 8.65 -15.67
C LEU A 42 -6.58 7.85 -16.87
N ILE A 43 -6.83 6.54 -16.85
CA ILE A 43 -6.44 5.60 -17.89
C ILE A 43 -7.67 5.00 -18.58
N GLU A 44 -7.45 4.47 -19.77
CA GLU A 44 -8.42 3.65 -20.46
C GLU A 44 -8.42 2.26 -19.80
N ILE A 45 -9.59 1.84 -19.33
CA ILE A 45 -9.84 0.48 -18.84
C ILE A 45 -10.88 -0.10 -19.80
N HIS A 46 -10.50 -1.15 -20.53
CA HIS A 46 -11.38 -1.74 -21.54
C HIS A 46 -12.67 -2.26 -20.89
N GLU A 47 -13.79 -1.97 -21.55
CA GLU A 47 -15.12 -2.44 -21.15
C GLU A 47 -15.53 -3.74 -21.88
N ASP A 48 -14.59 -4.40 -22.56
CA ASP A 48 -14.79 -5.61 -23.39
C ASP A 48 -15.24 -6.87 -22.60
N GLY A 49 -15.50 -6.69 -21.32
CA GLY A 49 -16.37 -7.53 -20.54
C GLY A 49 -16.38 -7.09 -19.09
N ARG A 50 -17.52 -7.30 -18.45
CA ARG A 50 -17.64 -7.18 -17.01
C ARG A 50 -17.82 -8.55 -16.39
N HIS A 51 -17.25 -8.76 -15.22
CA HIS A 51 -17.43 -9.98 -14.44
C HIS A 51 -17.64 -9.66 -12.96
N GLU A 52 -18.05 -10.69 -12.23
CA GLU A 52 -18.09 -10.67 -10.79
C GLU A 52 -16.72 -11.09 -10.23
N ILE A 53 -16.27 -10.41 -9.17
CA ILE A 53 -15.14 -10.82 -8.36
C ILE A 53 -15.67 -11.28 -7.00
N VAL A 54 -15.33 -12.50 -6.61
CA VAL A 54 -15.62 -13.03 -5.29
C VAL A 54 -14.37 -12.96 -4.43
N LEU A 55 -14.43 -12.15 -3.38
CA LEU A 55 -13.34 -11.89 -2.45
C LEU A 55 -13.44 -12.80 -1.21
N PRO A 56 -12.33 -12.96 -0.45
CA PRO A 56 -12.35 -13.67 0.82
C PRO A 56 -13.43 -13.13 1.76
N GLY A 57 -14.13 -14.04 2.44
CA GLY A 57 -15.28 -13.70 3.29
C GLY A 57 -16.62 -13.61 2.55
N GLY A 58 -16.68 -14.07 1.29
CA GLY A 58 -17.93 -14.17 0.53
C GLY A 58 -18.44 -12.84 -0.04
N VAL A 59 -17.57 -11.81 -0.09
CA VAL A 59 -17.92 -10.51 -0.65
C VAL A 59 -17.85 -10.59 -2.17
N SER A 60 -19.00 -10.44 -2.83
CA SER A 60 -19.10 -10.36 -4.29
C SER A 60 -19.18 -8.91 -4.76
N ILE A 61 -18.34 -8.54 -5.74
CA ILE A 61 -18.38 -7.25 -6.42
C ILE A 61 -18.72 -7.48 -7.90
N PRO A 62 -19.91 -7.06 -8.36
CA PRO A 62 -20.30 -7.20 -9.75
C PRO A 62 -19.68 -6.12 -10.63
N ASN A 63 -19.81 -6.27 -11.94
CA ASN A 63 -19.53 -5.25 -12.93
C ASN A 63 -18.07 -4.77 -13.01
N VAL A 64 -17.11 -5.61 -12.63
CA VAL A 64 -15.67 -5.29 -12.68
C VAL A 64 -15.12 -5.58 -14.08
N SER A 65 -14.28 -4.69 -14.62
CA SER A 65 -13.63 -4.92 -15.90
C SER A 65 -12.73 -6.15 -15.85
N LYS A 66 -12.73 -6.96 -16.91
CA LYS A 66 -11.83 -8.12 -17.07
C LYS A 66 -10.34 -7.78 -16.99
N SER A 67 -9.97 -6.53 -17.28
CA SER A 67 -8.59 -6.07 -17.14
C SER A 67 -8.16 -5.94 -15.67
N ILE A 68 -9.08 -6.04 -14.71
CA ILE A 68 -8.76 -5.99 -13.28
C ILE A 68 -8.78 -7.41 -12.73
N LYS A 69 -7.61 -7.90 -12.32
CA LYS A 69 -7.45 -9.20 -11.69
C LYS A 69 -7.50 -9.10 -10.18
N CYS A 70 -7.99 -10.16 -9.56
CA CYS A 70 -7.94 -10.33 -8.12
C CYS A 70 -7.14 -11.59 -7.79
N ASP A 71 -6.09 -11.42 -7.00
CA ASP A 71 -5.28 -12.53 -6.50
C ASP A 71 -5.54 -12.75 -5.02
N LYS A 72 -5.38 -14.02 -4.60
CA LYS A 72 -5.48 -14.41 -3.20
C LYS A 72 -4.42 -13.70 -2.37
N GLY A 73 -4.78 -13.37 -1.14
CA GLY A 73 -3.86 -12.79 -0.20
C GLY A 73 -2.90 -13.81 0.43
N GLU A 74 -2.02 -13.28 1.26
CA GLU A 74 -1.03 -14.03 2.02
C GLU A 74 -0.85 -13.39 3.40
N ARG A 75 -0.33 -14.19 4.33
CA ARG A 75 0.07 -13.72 5.65
C ARG A 75 1.53 -14.07 5.89
N THR A 76 2.35 -13.05 6.11
CA THR A 76 3.79 -13.23 6.26
C THR A 76 4.33 -12.34 7.38
N ARG A 77 5.22 -12.88 8.20
CA ARG A 77 6.02 -12.08 9.14
C ARG A 77 7.30 -11.65 8.43
N PHE A 78 7.56 -10.36 8.41
CA PHE A 78 8.78 -9.79 7.85
C PHE A 78 9.56 -9.08 8.94
N SER A 79 10.87 -9.28 8.94
CA SER A 79 11.82 -8.60 9.80
C SER A 79 12.92 -8.05 8.92
N SER A 80 13.23 -6.76 9.06
CA SER A 80 14.31 -6.12 8.30
C SER A 80 15.65 -6.24 9.02
N ASP A 81 16.73 -6.06 8.27
CA ASP A 81 18.01 -5.72 8.85
C ASP A 81 17.97 -4.31 9.47
N VAL A 82 19.06 -3.94 10.16
CA VAL A 82 19.30 -2.59 10.65
C VAL A 82 19.93 -1.78 9.53
N LEU A 83 19.12 -0.95 8.87
CA LEU A 83 19.48 -0.27 7.63
C LEU A 83 19.70 1.23 7.84
N SER A 84 20.47 1.84 6.94
CA SER A 84 20.51 3.31 6.83
C SER A 84 19.18 3.86 6.33
N PHE A 85 18.96 5.18 6.50
CA PHE A 85 17.77 5.87 5.99
C PHE A 85 17.54 5.60 4.50
N GLN A 86 18.60 5.69 3.68
CA GLN A 86 18.50 5.51 2.23
C GLN A 86 18.13 4.07 1.83
N GLN A 87 18.76 3.08 2.46
CA GLN A 87 18.47 1.67 2.20
C GLN A 87 17.03 1.31 2.58
N MET A 88 16.56 1.79 3.74
CA MET A 88 15.19 1.55 4.17
C MET A 88 14.18 2.27 3.27
N SER A 89 14.47 3.51 2.86
CA SER A 89 13.63 4.23 1.89
C SER A 89 13.53 3.49 0.56
N GLU A 90 14.63 2.94 0.06
CA GLU A 90 14.66 2.16 -1.17
C GLU A 90 13.86 0.86 -1.02
N GLN A 91 13.99 0.14 0.10
CA GLN A 91 13.19 -1.05 0.40
C GLN A 91 11.69 -0.75 0.40
N PHE A 92 11.26 0.36 1.01
CA PHE A 92 9.87 0.79 1.01
C PHE A 92 9.35 1.14 -0.38
N ASN A 93 10.17 1.77 -1.21
CA ASN A 93 9.79 2.10 -2.59
C ASN A 93 9.63 0.82 -3.43
N GLN A 94 10.52 -0.15 -3.27
CA GLN A 94 10.40 -1.45 -3.95
C GLN A 94 9.12 -2.20 -3.58
N GLU A 95 8.69 -2.13 -2.32
CA GLU A 95 7.43 -2.75 -1.85
C GLU A 95 6.20 -2.26 -2.64
N ILE A 96 6.25 -1.03 -3.14
CA ILE A 96 5.18 -0.37 -3.91
C ILE A 96 5.54 -0.24 -5.40
N SER A 97 6.47 -1.08 -5.87
CA SER A 97 6.91 -1.17 -7.27
C SER A 97 7.52 0.13 -7.84
N LEU A 98 8.17 0.92 -6.98
CA LEU A 98 8.93 2.11 -7.37
C LEU A 98 10.44 1.87 -7.25
N THR A 99 11.20 2.68 -7.99
CA THR A 99 12.67 2.67 -7.97
C THR A 99 13.21 3.92 -7.28
N GLY A 100 14.47 3.84 -6.83
CA GLY A 100 15.19 4.98 -6.27
C GLY A 100 15.01 5.16 -4.76
N LYS A 101 15.64 6.22 -4.26
CA LYS A 101 15.95 6.43 -2.83
C LYS A 101 15.22 7.62 -2.19
N ILE A 102 14.31 8.26 -2.93
CA ILE A 102 13.52 9.37 -2.42
C ILE A 102 12.41 8.78 -1.52
N PRO A 103 12.27 9.22 -0.27
CA PRO A 103 11.30 8.63 0.65
C PRO A 103 9.86 8.92 0.22
N SER A 104 9.08 7.85 0.12
CA SER A 104 7.64 7.92 -0.08
C SER A 104 6.91 8.36 1.19
N GLY A 105 5.67 8.83 1.03
CA GLY A 105 4.81 9.17 2.16
C GLY A 105 4.44 7.95 3.02
N LEU A 106 4.46 6.74 2.46
CA LEU A 106 4.37 5.49 3.22
C LEU A 106 5.53 5.40 4.23
N PHE A 107 6.77 5.50 3.73
CA PHE A 107 7.97 5.44 4.56
C PHE A 107 7.93 6.52 5.65
N ASN A 108 7.58 7.76 5.29
CA ASN A 108 7.48 8.86 6.25
C ASN A 108 6.42 8.57 7.33
N SER A 109 5.27 8.04 6.93
CA SER A 109 4.19 7.74 7.88
C SER A 109 4.56 6.60 8.83
N MET A 110 5.28 5.58 8.37
CA MET A 110 5.63 4.41 9.19
C MET A 110 6.72 4.69 10.21
N PHE A 111 7.66 5.60 9.90
CA PHE A 111 8.72 6.01 10.83
C PHE A 111 8.48 7.37 11.49
N GLU A 112 7.29 7.94 11.32
CA GLU A 112 6.89 9.25 11.88
C GLU A 112 7.88 10.37 11.49
N PHE A 113 8.23 10.44 10.22
CA PHE A 113 8.95 11.57 9.65
C PHE A 113 7.97 12.65 9.19
N SER A 114 8.32 13.90 9.47
CA SER A 114 7.50 15.08 9.16
C SER A 114 8.33 16.27 8.68
N GLY A 115 9.66 16.15 8.65
CA GLY A 115 10.57 17.18 8.19
C GLY A 115 10.83 17.09 6.70
N CYS A 116 11.78 17.91 6.23
CA CYS A 116 12.38 17.66 4.92
C CYS A 116 13.31 16.44 5.03
N TRP A 117 13.28 15.60 4.00
CA TRP A 117 13.94 14.29 4.05
C TRP A 117 15.44 14.39 4.32
N GLN A 118 16.12 15.47 3.89
CA GLN A 118 17.55 15.65 4.15
C GLN A 118 17.85 15.80 5.64
N LYS A 119 17.01 16.53 6.39
CA LYS A 119 17.15 16.70 7.84
C LYS A 119 16.81 15.41 8.56
N ASP A 120 15.73 14.75 8.14
CA ASP A 120 15.31 13.48 8.73
C ASP A 120 16.38 12.39 8.53
N ALA A 121 16.98 12.32 7.35
CA ALA A 121 18.12 11.45 7.06
C ALA A 121 19.34 11.80 7.92
N ALA A 122 19.70 13.09 8.03
CA ALA A 122 20.85 13.54 8.82
C ALA A 122 20.71 13.22 10.32
N ASN A 123 19.48 13.22 10.86
CA ASN A 123 19.23 12.91 12.26
C ASN A 123 19.05 11.41 12.54
N THR A 124 18.84 10.59 11.51
CA THR A 124 18.57 9.15 11.63
C THR A 124 19.81 8.31 11.39
N LYS A 125 20.27 7.58 12.42
CA LYS A 125 21.40 6.66 12.33
C LYS A 125 21.02 5.39 11.57
N THR A 126 19.99 4.70 12.05
CA THR A 126 19.50 3.45 11.48
C THR A 126 18.00 3.31 11.68
N LEU A 127 17.40 2.49 10.83
CA LEU A 127 15.99 2.12 10.84
C LEU A 127 15.88 0.59 10.80
N ALA A 128 14.88 0.05 11.48
CA ALA A 128 14.55 -1.37 11.43
C ALA A 128 13.06 -1.58 11.71
N PHE A 129 12.50 -2.69 11.24
CA PHE A 129 11.13 -3.08 11.57
C PHE A 129 10.95 -4.60 11.64
N ASP A 130 9.97 -5.04 12.43
CA ASP A 130 9.49 -6.41 12.46
C ASP A 130 7.97 -6.39 12.60
N GLY A 131 7.28 -7.11 11.75
CA GLY A 131 5.82 -7.09 11.73
C GLY A 131 5.18 -8.23 10.96
N VAL A 132 3.89 -8.42 11.24
CA VAL A 132 3.00 -9.34 10.54
C VAL A 132 2.20 -8.55 9.51
N PHE A 133 2.30 -8.97 8.26
CA PHE A 133 1.62 -8.38 7.13
C PHE A 133 0.56 -9.36 6.64
N ILE A 134 -0.68 -8.91 6.56
CA ILE A 134 -1.83 -9.71 6.14
C ILE A 134 -2.41 -9.02 4.91
N THR A 135 -2.13 -9.58 3.74
CA THR A 135 -2.90 -9.28 2.54
C THR A 135 -4.09 -10.25 2.53
N LEU A 136 -5.32 -9.74 2.49
CA LEU A 136 -6.52 -10.56 2.32
C LEU A 136 -6.70 -10.91 0.84
N TYR A 137 -6.54 -9.90 -0.01
CA TYR A 137 -6.56 -10.03 -1.47
C TYR A 137 -5.78 -8.87 -2.08
N SER A 138 -5.37 -9.04 -3.33
CA SER A 138 -4.84 -7.94 -4.13
C SER A 138 -5.68 -7.75 -5.38
N VAL A 139 -5.83 -6.50 -5.79
CA VAL A 139 -6.52 -6.11 -7.01
C VAL A 139 -5.53 -5.36 -7.86
N ALA A 140 -5.33 -5.78 -9.11
CA ALA A 140 -4.37 -5.15 -10.00
C ALA A 140 -4.87 -5.13 -11.43
N LEU A 141 -4.51 -4.08 -12.16
CA LEU A 141 -4.64 -4.05 -13.60
C LEU A 141 -3.73 -5.13 -14.20
N GLU A 142 -4.27 -5.96 -15.09
CA GLU A 142 -3.51 -6.89 -15.89
C GLU A 142 -2.44 -6.11 -16.66
N LYS A 143 -1.22 -6.68 -16.76
CA LYS A 143 -0.11 -6.06 -17.47
C LYS A 143 -0.42 -5.96 -18.96
N SER A 144 -1.11 -4.90 -19.34
CA SER A 144 -1.45 -4.51 -20.70
C SER A 144 -0.91 -3.11 -20.98
N GLN A 145 -1.07 -2.64 -22.21
CA GLN A 145 -0.66 -1.30 -22.61
C GLN A 145 -1.54 -0.26 -21.90
N ILE A 146 -0.99 0.41 -20.88
CA ILE A 146 -1.69 1.47 -20.17
C ILE A 146 -1.76 2.71 -21.08
N VAL A 147 -2.98 3.13 -21.42
CA VAL A 147 -3.24 4.33 -22.23
C VAL A 147 -3.89 5.39 -21.36
N LEU A 148 -3.33 6.61 -21.35
CA LEU A 148 -3.95 7.76 -20.69
C LEU A 148 -5.21 8.19 -21.44
N ARG A 149 -6.25 8.60 -20.72
CA ARG A 149 -7.42 9.23 -21.36
C ARG A 149 -7.03 10.56 -22.01
N ASP A 150 -7.72 10.91 -23.09
CA ASP A 150 -7.39 12.10 -23.88
C ASP A 150 -7.49 13.42 -23.12
N HIS A 151 -8.41 13.53 -22.16
CA HIS A 151 -8.50 14.73 -21.33
C HIS A 151 -7.26 14.93 -20.46
N VAL A 152 -6.63 13.85 -19.98
CA VAL A 152 -5.39 13.90 -19.20
C VAL A 152 -4.23 14.32 -20.10
N LYS A 153 -4.13 13.71 -21.29
CA LYS A 153 -3.10 14.07 -22.29
C LYS A 153 -3.18 15.57 -22.65
N LYS A 154 -4.39 16.09 -22.87
CA LYS A 154 -4.63 17.52 -23.18
C LYS A 154 -4.33 18.46 -22.02
N ALA A 155 -4.44 17.99 -20.78
CA ALA A 155 -4.17 18.79 -19.59
C ALA A 155 -2.68 18.93 -19.26
N VAL A 156 -1.81 18.13 -19.88
CA VAL A 156 -0.35 18.23 -19.67
C VAL A 156 0.14 19.60 -20.15
N PRO A 157 0.79 20.40 -19.29
CA PRO A 157 1.35 21.69 -19.69
C PRO A 157 2.38 21.52 -20.82
N SER A 158 2.30 22.36 -21.85
CA SER A 158 3.23 22.34 -22.99
C SER A 158 4.59 22.98 -22.69
N THR A 159 4.74 23.64 -21.54
CA THR A 159 5.96 24.32 -21.11
C THR A 159 6.23 24.07 -19.64
N TRP A 160 7.48 24.30 -19.22
CA TRP A 160 7.90 24.18 -17.83
C TRP A 160 7.49 25.41 -17.00
N GLU A 161 6.17 25.57 -16.80
CA GLU A 161 5.60 26.61 -15.94
C GLU A 161 5.28 26.02 -14.56
N PRO A 162 5.98 26.43 -13.48
CA PRO A 162 5.85 25.78 -12.17
C PRO A 162 4.42 25.75 -11.62
N ALA A 163 3.63 26.82 -11.80
CA ALA A 163 2.26 26.86 -11.31
C ALA A 163 1.33 25.93 -12.10
N ALA A 164 1.51 25.79 -13.41
CA ALA A 164 0.77 24.86 -14.25
C ALA A 164 1.08 23.40 -13.88
N LEU A 165 2.36 23.08 -13.66
CA LEU A 165 2.77 21.76 -13.19
C LEU A 165 2.20 21.47 -11.79
N ALA A 166 2.24 22.44 -10.88
CA ALA A 166 1.64 22.29 -9.56
C ALA A 166 0.12 22.05 -9.64
N ARG A 167 -0.62 22.79 -10.48
CA ARG A 167 -2.06 22.57 -10.71
C ARG A 167 -2.35 21.19 -11.32
N PHE A 168 -1.53 20.75 -12.26
CA PHE A 168 -1.66 19.41 -12.85
C PHE A 168 -1.49 18.32 -11.80
N ILE A 169 -0.43 18.40 -10.98
CA ILE A 169 -0.18 17.46 -9.89
C ILE A 169 -1.29 17.50 -8.85
N ASP A 170 -1.77 18.69 -8.47
CA ASP A 170 -2.86 18.80 -7.50
C ASP A 170 -4.14 18.10 -8.00
N THR A 171 -4.42 18.22 -9.30
CA THR A 171 -5.60 17.64 -9.96
C THR A 171 -5.47 16.12 -10.17
N TYR A 172 -4.37 15.67 -10.77
CA TYR A 172 -4.21 14.29 -11.26
C TYR A 172 -3.30 13.43 -10.38
N GLY A 173 -2.61 14.02 -9.41
CA GLY A 173 -1.60 13.37 -8.61
C GLY A 173 -0.27 13.22 -9.32
N THR A 174 0.72 12.74 -8.56
CA THR A 174 2.06 12.41 -9.10
C THR A 174 2.13 11.05 -9.80
N HIS A 175 1.25 10.10 -9.44
CA HIS A 175 1.26 8.70 -9.87
C HIS A 175 -0.17 8.22 -10.13
N ILE A 176 -0.30 7.07 -10.80
CA ILE A 176 -1.59 6.40 -11.04
C ILE A 176 -1.58 5.05 -10.34
N ILE A 177 -2.67 4.72 -9.66
CA ILE A 177 -2.84 3.43 -8.98
C ILE A 177 -3.11 2.35 -10.02
N VAL A 178 -2.20 1.38 -10.15
CA VAL A 178 -2.36 0.23 -11.04
C VAL A 178 -2.64 -1.07 -10.27
N GLY A 179 -2.54 -1.04 -8.95
CA GLY A 179 -2.85 -2.17 -8.10
C GLY A 179 -2.83 -1.80 -6.63
N VAL A 180 -3.57 -2.55 -5.83
CA VAL A 180 -3.72 -2.36 -4.38
C VAL A 180 -3.71 -3.71 -3.68
N LYS A 181 -3.11 -3.75 -2.50
CA LYS A 181 -3.17 -4.89 -1.57
C LYS A 181 -4.08 -4.51 -0.41
N MET A 182 -5.16 -5.25 -0.24
CA MET A 182 -6.16 -4.98 0.81
C MET A 182 -5.94 -5.93 1.98
N GLY A 183 -5.95 -5.38 3.20
CA GLY A 183 -5.75 -6.15 4.43
C GLY A 183 -5.28 -5.26 5.56
N GLY A 184 -4.28 -5.73 6.32
CA GLY A 184 -3.75 -5.04 7.47
C GLY A 184 -2.32 -5.44 7.79
N LYS A 185 -1.67 -4.66 8.65
CA LYS A 185 -0.36 -4.98 9.18
C LYS A 185 -0.25 -4.57 10.63
N ASP A 186 0.47 -5.37 11.40
CA ASP A 186 0.90 -5.03 12.75
C ASP A 186 2.42 -5.05 12.79
N VAL A 187 3.06 -3.89 12.97
CA VAL A 187 4.50 -3.71 12.77
C VAL A 187 5.07 -2.84 13.88
N ILE A 188 6.24 -3.25 14.38
CA ILE A 188 7.08 -2.46 15.28
C ILE A 188 8.16 -1.80 14.44
N TYR A 189 8.20 -0.48 14.42
CA TYR A 189 9.24 0.31 13.77
C TYR A 189 10.21 0.87 14.82
N ILE A 190 11.50 0.76 14.56
CA ILE A 190 12.55 1.40 15.37
C ILE A 190 13.24 2.46 14.52
N LYS A 191 13.30 3.67 15.07
CA LYS A 191 14.06 4.81 14.55
C LYS A 191 15.20 5.13 15.51
N GLN A 192 16.44 4.80 15.13
CA GLN A 192 17.63 5.12 15.92
C GLN A 192 18.17 6.50 15.52
N GLN A 193 18.26 7.43 16.48
CA GLN A 193 18.87 8.75 16.28
C GLN A 193 20.41 8.67 16.27
N HIS A 194 21.09 9.59 15.59
CA HIS A 194 22.56 9.66 15.53
C HIS A 194 23.24 9.79 16.89
N SER A 195 22.59 10.42 17.87
CA SER A 195 23.08 10.52 19.24
C SER A 195 23.11 9.18 20.00
N SER A 196 22.46 8.14 19.49
CA SER A 196 22.42 6.83 20.13
C SER A 196 23.74 6.07 19.98
N THR A 197 24.29 5.63 21.09
CA THR A 197 25.50 4.79 21.17
C THR A 197 25.23 3.30 20.96
N LEU A 198 23.96 2.89 20.84
CA LEU A 198 23.59 1.49 20.65
C LEU A 198 24.15 0.96 19.33
N GLN A 199 24.67 -0.26 19.39
CA GLN A 199 25.19 -0.99 18.23
C GLN A 199 24.03 -1.67 17.47
N PRO A 200 24.18 -1.91 16.15
CA PRO A 200 23.15 -2.57 15.35
C PRO A 200 22.63 -3.89 15.94
N ALA A 201 23.53 -4.74 16.47
CA ALA A 201 23.15 -6.00 17.10
C ALA A 201 22.23 -5.82 18.33
N ALA A 202 22.44 -4.76 19.12
CA ALA A 202 21.58 -4.45 20.26
C ALA A 202 20.19 -3.95 19.82
N ILE A 203 20.13 -3.17 18.74
CA ILE A 203 18.86 -2.74 18.13
C ILE A 203 18.11 -3.95 17.59
N GLN A 204 18.77 -4.81 16.83
CA GLN A 204 18.16 -6.00 16.23
C GLN A 204 17.64 -6.97 17.31
N LYS A 205 18.43 -7.22 18.36
CA LYS A 205 18.00 -8.03 19.50
C LYS A 205 16.76 -7.43 20.18
N ARG A 206 16.78 -6.13 20.48
CA ARG A 206 15.65 -5.45 21.12
C ARG A 206 14.38 -5.49 20.26
N LEU A 207 14.50 -5.28 18.96
CA LEU A 207 13.38 -5.38 18.02
C LEU A 207 12.79 -6.78 18.05
N LYS A 208 13.65 -7.81 17.96
CA LYS A 208 13.22 -9.21 18.00
C LYS A 208 12.52 -9.55 19.31
N ASP A 209 13.09 -9.19 20.46
CA ASP A 209 12.49 -9.47 21.77
C ASP A 209 11.09 -8.82 21.90
N MET A 210 10.94 -7.59 21.39
CA MET A 210 9.64 -6.90 21.37
C MET A 210 8.64 -7.54 20.40
N ALA A 211 9.10 -7.93 19.21
CA ALA A 211 8.27 -8.53 18.18
C ALA A 211 7.83 -9.94 18.55
N ASP A 212 8.72 -10.76 19.10
CA ASP A 212 8.38 -12.08 19.61
C ASP A 212 7.34 -11.94 20.71
N LYS A 213 7.55 -11.07 21.71
CA LYS A 213 6.53 -10.79 22.74
C LYS A 213 5.17 -10.36 22.16
N ARG A 214 5.16 -9.57 21.08
CA ARG A 214 3.92 -9.07 20.45
C ARG A 214 3.23 -10.12 19.57
N PHE A 215 4.00 -10.99 18.91
CA PHE A 215 3.50 -11.88 17.85
C PHE A 215 3.55 -13.37 18.19
N LEU A 216 4.03 -13.75 19.38
CA LEU A 216 4.11 -15.15 19.87
C LEU A 216 2.76 -15.90 19.78
N ASP A 217 1.64 -15.25 20.04
CA ASP A 217 0.30 -15.88 20.00
C ASP A 217 -0.26 -15.99 18.57
N ALA A 218 0.33 -15.30 17.60
CA ALA A 218 -0.22 -15.19 16.26
C ALA A 218 0.17 -16.38 15.35
N SER A 219 1.07 -17.27 15.80
CA SER A 219 1.47 -18.49 15.08
C SER A 219 0.77 -19.76 15.58
N GLY A 220 0.19 -19.76 16.79
CA GLY A 220 -0.33 -20.96 17.46
C GLY A 220 -1.81 -21.31 17.22
N HIS A 221 -2.65 -20.36 16.79
CA HIS A 221 -4.11 -20.52 16.90
C HIS A 221 -4.90 -20.75 15.61
N TYR A 222 -4.28 -20.93 14.45
CA TYR A 222 -4.99 -21.00 13.16
C TYR A 222 -5.00 -22.38 12.48
N ASN A 223 -4.60 -23.45 13.17
CA ASN A 223 -4.62 -24.84 12.67
C ASN A 223 -5.75 -25.71 13.26
N LEU A 224 -6.89 -25.13 13.62
CA LEU A 224 -8.10 -25.87 14.07
C LEU A 224 -9.32 -25.11 13.53
N ALA A 225 -10.27 -25.60 12.75
CA ALA A 225 -10.53 -26.82 12.00
C ALA A 225 -11.60 -26.43 10.94
N PRO A 226 -11.83 -27.19 9.85
CA PRO A 226 -12.97 -26.94 8.97
C PRO A 226 -14.26 -27.26 9.73
N GLU A 227 -15.19 -26.30 9.82
CA GLU A 227 -16.57 -26.57 10.24
C GLU A 227 -17.17 -27.62 9.30
N GLN A 228 -17.38 -28.83 9.81
CA GLN A 228 -18.20 -29.84 9.16
C GLN A 228 -19.66 -29.37 9.22
N VAL A 229 -20.16 -28.92 8.06
CA VAL A 229 -21.57 -28.62 7.84
C VAL A 229 -22.34 -29.94 7.75
N PHE A 230 -23.19 -30.15 8.76
CA PHE A 230 -24.45 -30.91 8.79
C PHE A 230 -24.60 -32.17 7.92
N GLN A 231 -24.62 -33.33 8.58
CA GLN A 231 -25.37 -34.49 8.09
C GLN A 231 -26.87 -34.18 8.17
N SER A 232 -27.54 -34.33 7.03
CA SER A 232 -28.99 -34.38 6.90
C SER A 232 -29.53 -35.70 7.43
N ASP A 233 -30.35 -35.66 8.47
CA ASP A 233 -31.19 -36.80 8.87
C ASP A 233 -32.43 -36.91 7.97
N LYS A 234 -32.79 -38.17 7.69
CA LYS A 234 -33.98 -38.61 6.95
C LYS A 234 -35.27 -38.44 7.75
#